data_AF-A0A848ALZ0-F1
#
_entry.id   AF-A0A848ALZ0-F1
#
_cell.length_a   1.000
_cell.length_b   1.000
_cell.length_c   1.000
_cell.angle_alpha   90.00
_cell.angle_beta   90.00
_cell.angle_gamma   90.00
#
_symmetry.space_group_name_H-M   'P 1'
#
loop_
_entity.id
_entity.type
_entity.pdbx_description
1 polymer ?
#
loop_
_entity_poly.entity_id
_entity_poly.type
_entity_poly.pdbx_seq_one_letter_code
_entity_poly.pdbx_strand_id
1 'polypeptide(L)'
;MIAIHLATGAEWSCTEDIASKIAKLLNIPLYVVHPKWTIPDYIEHRLRFPDMRRRFCTSLKTSAIDKLLRKFFPATASSKILSVTGERREESSHRAKLSEFEPCTRLTAGQR
;
A
#
# COMPACT_ATOMS: atom_id res chain seq x y z
N MET A 1 -4.32 13.31 -8.97
CA MET A 1 -4.03 12.63 -7.68
C MET A 1 -4.99 11.46 -7.54
N ILE A 2 -4.53 10.32 -7.02
CA ILE A 2 -5.38 9.16 -6.74
C ILE A 2 -5.14 8.70 -5.30
N ALA A 3 -6.18 8.20 -4.65
CA ALA A 3 -6.08 7.52 -3.37
C ALA A 3 -6.08 6.00 -3.60
N ILE A 4 -5.28 5.27 -2.84
CA ILE A 4 -5.19 3.81 -2.93
C ILE A 4 -5.50 3.24 -1.55
N HIS A 5 -6.53 2.41 -1.45
CA HIS A 5 -6.80 1.59 -0.28
C HIS A 5 -6.44 0.15 -0.60
N LEU A 6 -5.62 -0.46 0.25
CA LEU A 6 -5.31 -1.88 0.15
C LEU A 6 -6.22 -2.65 1.10
N ALA A 7 -7.12 -3.45 0.54
CA ALA A 7 -8.00 -4.34 1.29
C ALA A 7 -7.33 -5.72 1.44
N THR A 8 -6.76 -5.97 2.61
CA THR A 8 -6.07 -7.22 2.95
C THR A 8 -7.01 -8.33 3.44
N GLY A 9 -8.28 -8.02 3.67
CA GLY A 9 -9.27 -8.95 4.22
C GLY A 9 -9.17 -9.10 5.74
N ALA A 10 -8.36 -8.26 6.40
CA ALA A 10 -8.18 -8.25 7.86
C ALA A 10 -8.39 -6.86 8.47
N GLU A 11 -9.00 -5.95 7.70
CA GLU A 11 -9.43 -4.63 8.14
C GLU A 11 -10.69 -4.71 9.01
N TRP A 12 -10.98 -3.64 9.75
CA TRP A 12 -12.28 -3.46 10.37
C TRP A 12 -13.36 -3.32 9.29
N SER A 13 -14.56 -3.81 9.56
CA SER A 13 -15.68 -3.82 8.59
C SER A 13 -16.04 -2.45 8.03
N CYS A 14 -15.79 -1.37 8.79
CA CYS A 14 -16.09 0.01 8.38
C CYS A 14 -14.96 0.69 7.57
N THR A 15 -13.81 0.05 7.38
CA THR A 15 -12.60 0.71 6.84
C THR A 15 -12.81 1.23 5.42
N GLU A 16 -13.39 0.40 4.53
CA GLU A 16 -13.64 0.78 3.14
C GLU A 16 -14.69 1.89 3.03
N ASP A 17 -15.74 1.85 3.86
CA ASP A 17 -16.76 2.89 3.91
C ASP A 17 -16.19 4.24 4.32
N ILE A 18 -15.33 4.25 5.34
CA ILE A 18 -14.66 5.46 5.82
C ILE A 18 -13.72 5.99 4.73
N ALA A 19 -12.92 5.13 4.11
CA ALA A 19 -12.03 5.53 3.01
C ALA A 19 -12.81 6.15 1.85
N SER A 20 -13.93 5.52 1.46
CA SER A 20 -14.82 6.00 0.40
C SER A 20 -15.45 7.36 0.74
N LYS A 21 -15.92 7.55 1.99
CA LYS A 21 -16.46 8.83 2.46
C LYS A 21 -15.42 9.94 2.38
N ILE A 22 -14.21 9.70 2.88
CA ILE A 22 -13.12 10.68 2.85
C ILE A 22 -12.73 11.03 1.41
N ALA A 23 -12.58 10.02 0.53
CA ALA A 23 -12.22 10.24 -0.86
C ALA A 23 -13.28 11.06 -1.62
N LYS A 24 -14.57 10.78 -1.38
CA LYS A 24 -15.69 11.57 -1.93
C LYS A 24 -15.68 13.01 -1.44
N LEU A 25 -15.47 13.23 -0.14
CA LEU A 25 -15.39 14.58 0.44
C LEU A 25 -14.25 15.40 -0.16
N LEU A 26 -13.11 14.77 -0.45
CA LEU A 26 -11.94 15.42 -1.05
C LEU A 26 -11.99 15.46 -2.58
N ASN A 27 -13.02 14.88 -3.21
CA ASN A 27 -13.13 14.71 -4.65
C ASN A 27 -11.90 14.02 -5.30
N ILE A 28 -11.37 13.00 -4.63
CA ILE A 28 -10.21 12.22 -5.09
C ILE A 28 -10.69 10.81 -5.51
N PRO A 29 -10.32 10.30 -6.70
CA PRO A 29 -10.61 8.92 -7.07
C PRO A 29 -9.95 7.92 -6.10
N LEU A 30 -10.74 7.02 -5.53
CA LEU A 30 -10.26 5.93 -4.66
C LEU A 30 -10.20 4.61 -5.43
N TYR A 31 -9.04 3.97 -5.40
CA TYR A 31 -8.84 2.62 -5.91
C TYR A 31 -8.66 1.65 -4.76
N VAL A 32 -9.57 0.69 -4.63
CA VAL A 32 -9.39 -0.45 -3.73
C VAL A 32 -8.59 -1.51 -4.47
N VAL A 33 -7.45 -1.92 -3.90
CA VAL A 33 -6.60 -2.99 -4.44
C VAL A 33 -6.58 -4.16 -3.49
N HIS A 34 -6.55 -5.35 -4.06
CA HIS A 34 -6.53 -6.60 -3.31
C HIS A 34 -5.20 -7.32 -3.54
N PRO A 35 -4.59 -7.88 -2.48
CA PRO A 35 -3.47 -8.80 -2.64
C PRO A 35 -3.92 -10.09 -3.35
N LYS A 36 -2.93 -10.87 -3.81
CA LYS A 36 -3.21 -12.19 -4.43
C LYS A 36 -3.95 -13.14 -3.46
N TRP A 37 -3.66 -13.01 -2.17
CA TRP A 37 -4.27 -13.78 -1.08
C TRP A 37 -4.61 -12.80 0.03
N THR A 38 -5.78 -12.92 0.64
CA THR A 38 -6.08 -12.17 1.87
C THR A 38 -5.17 -12.66 2.99
N ILE A 39 -5.02 -11.86 4.06
CA ILE A 39 -4.25 -12.29 5.24
C ILE A 39 -4.83 -13.58 5.84
N PRO A 40 -6.16 -13.72 6.04
CA PRO A 40 -6.77 -14.98 6.48
C PRO A 40 -6.43 -16.17 5.58
N ASP A 41 -6.65 -16.07 4.26
CA ASP A 41 -6.37 -17.17 3.31
C ASP A 41 -4.90 -17.60 3.39
N TYR A 42 -4.00 -16.63 3.55
CA TYR A 42 -2.57 -16.90 3.63
C TYR A 42 -2.17 -17.58 4.94
N ILE A 43 -2.80 -17.21 6.06
CA ILE A 43 -2.60 -17.86 7.36
C ILE A 43 -3.07 -19.30 7.29
N GLU A 44 -4.24 -19.56 6.71
CA GLU A 44 -4.78 -20.91 6.52
C GLU A 44 -3.87 -21.75 5.63
N HIS A 45 -3.47 -21.23 4.47
CA HIS A 45 -2.58 -21.92 3.53
C HIS A 45 -1.21 -22.25 4.16
N ARG A 46 -0.70 -21.41 5.06
CA ARG A 46 0.62 -21.61 5.68
C ARG A 46 0.55 -22.27 7.06
N LEU A 47 -0.65 -22.44 7.60
CA LEU A 47 -0.94 -22.88 8.97
C LEU A 47 -0.13 -22.09 10.03
N ARG A 48 0.12 -20.79 9.78
CA ARG A 48 1.03 -19.97 10.58
C ARG A 48 0.64 -18.49 10.57
N PHE A 49 0.68 -17.89 11.76
CA PHE A 49 0.48 -16.45 11.94
C PHE A 49 1.74 -15.65 11.55
N PRO A 50 1.61 -14.42 11.01
CA PRO A 50 2.74 -13.53 10.73
C PRO A 50 3.51 -13.13 12.00
N ASP A 51 4.83 -13.07 11.89
CA ASP A 51 5.73 -12.61 12.95
C ASP A 51 6.79 -11.64 12.38
N MET A 52 7.56 -10.98 13.25
CA MET A 52 8.59 -10.02 12.82
C MET A 52 9.74 -10.65 12.01
N ARG A 53 9.97 -11.97 12.15
CA ARG A 53 10.96 -12.74 11.36
C ARG A 53 10.39 -13.09 9.98
N ARG A 54 9.07 -13.11 9.82
CA ARG A 54 8.33 -13.54 8.63
C ARG A 54 7.39 -12.43 8.17
N ARG A 55 7.99 -11.40 7.57
CA ARG A 55 7.31 -10.19 7.05
C ARG A 55 6.50 -10.43 5.76
N PHE A 56 5.83 -11.57 5.61
CA PHE A 56 5.04 -11.88 4.41
C PHE A 56 3.84 -10.94 4.24
N CYS A 57 3.28 -10.43 5.34
CA CYS A 57 2.24 -9.41 5.28
C CYS A 57 2.73 -8.14 4.59
N THR A 58 4.02 -7.78 4.72
CA THR A 58 4.57 -6.60 4.04
C THR A 58 4.61 -6.81 2.52
N SER A 59 5.04 -7.97 2.03
CA SER A 59 5.10 -8.23 0.58
C SER A 59 3.73 -8.37 -0.06
N LEU A 60 2.76 -8.97 0.65
CA LEU A 60 1.35 -8.99 0.24
C LEU A 60 0.84 -7.57 0.04
N LYS A 61 1.16 -6.66 0.97
CA LYS A 61 0.72 -5.27 0.91
C LYS A 61 1.34 -4.49 -0.24
N THR A 62 2.66 -4.57 -0.43
CA THR A 62 3.34 -3.78 -1.46
C THR A 62 3.03 -4.24 -2.88
N SER A 63 2.91 -5.56 -3.11
CA SER A 63 2.76 -6.12 -4.46
C SER A 63 1.46 -5.70 -5.17
N ALA A 64 0.36 -5.57 -4.43
CA ALA A 64 -0.93 -5.14 -4.99
C ALA A 64 -0.90 -3.67 -5.44
N ILE A 65 -0.29 -2.80 -4.63
CA ILE A 65 -0.11 -1.38 -4.95
C ILE A 65 0.79 -1.24 -6.18
N ASP A 66 1.94 -1.94 -6.21
CA ASP A 66 2.87 -1.89 -7.34
C ASP A 66 2.20 -2.34 -8.65
N LYS A 67 1.31 -3.34 -8.60
CA LYS A 67 0.54 -3.80 -9.76
C LYS A 67 -0.38 -2.71 -10.30
N LEU A 68 -1.05 -1.97 -9.42
CA LEU A 68 -1.90 -0.84 -9.82
C LEU A 68 -1.06 0.28 -10.44
N LEU A 69 0.07 0.63 -9.80
CA LEU A 69 0.96 1.67 -10.31
C LEU A 69 1.49 1.33 -11.71
N ARG A 70 1.92 0.08 -11.93
CA ARG A 70 2.36 -0.39 -13.27
C ARG A 70 1.26 -0.37 -14.32
N LYS A 71 -0.02 -0.47 -13.93
CA LYS A 71 -1.16 -0.37 -14.85
C LYS A 71 -1.38 1.07 -15.30
N PHE A 72 -1.31 2.04 -14.37
CA PHE A 72 -1.51 3.46 -14.68
C PHE A 72 -0.28 4.11 -15.30
N PHE A 73 0.90 3.71 -14.88
CA PHE A 73 2.18 4.27 -15.28
C PHE A 73 3.06 3.13 -15.84
N PRO A 74 2.73 2.64 -17.05
CA PRO A 74 3.42 1.53 -17.66
C PRO A 74 4.87 1.88 -18.00
N ALA A 75 5.68 0.84 -18.14
CA ALA A 75 7.11 1.01 -18.30
C ALA A 75 7.54 1.76 -19.58
N THR A 76 6.68 1.72 -20.58
CA THR A 76 6.89 2.35 -21.88
C THR A 76 6.66 3.87 -21.86
N ALA A 77 6.08 4.42 -20.78
CA ALA A 77 5.81 5.84 -20.64
C ALA A 77 6.78 6.50 -19.65
N SER A 78 7.28 7.69 -19.98
CA SER A 78 7.99 8.53 -19.01
C SER A 78 6.96 9.09 -18.02
N SER A 79 7.18 8.86 -16.72
CA SER A 79 6.27 9.28 -15.65
C SER A 79 7.08 9.56 -14.40
N LYS A 80 6.74 10.65 -13.69
CA LYS A 80 7.26 10.96 -12.36
C LYS A 80 6.16 10.70 -11.35
N ILE A 81 6.41 9.81 -10.39
CA ILE A 81 5.41 9.39 -9.40
C ILE A 81 5.81 9.94 -8.03
N LEU A 82 4.91 10.67 -7.39
CA LEU A 82 5.03 11.06 -5.98
C LEU A 82 4.06 10.21 -5.16
N SER A 83 4.61 9.41 -4.24
CA SER A 83 3.81 8.65 -3.26
C SER A 83 3.80 9.42 -1.95
N VAL A 84 2.61 9.82 -1.50
CA VAL A 84 2.42 10.51 -0.22
C VAL A 84 1.83 9.52 0.78
N THR A 85 2.45 9.37 1.95
CA THR A 85 1.97 8.55 3.06
C THR A 85 1.63 9.44 4.25
N GLY A 86 0.70 9.00 5.11
CA GLY A 86 0.29 9.72 6.32
C GLY A 86 1.08 9.33 7.56
N GLU A 87 2.33 8.88 7.41
CA GLU A 87 3.16 8.46 8.54
C GLU A 87 3.62 9.68 9.35
N ARG A 88 3.57 9.58 10.68
CA ARG A 88 3.93 10.67 11.58
C ARG A 88 5.05 10.27 12.54
N ARG A 89 5.88 11.24 12.96
CA ARG A 89 7.08 10.99 13.78
C ARG A 89 6.73 10.39 15.15
N GLU A 90 5.59 10.79 15.70
CA GLU A 90 5.08 10.34 17.00
C GLU A 90 4.59 8.88 17.02
N GLU A 91 4.42 8.25 15.86
CA GLU A 91 3.84 6.90 15.77
C GLU A 91 4.82 5.78 16.12
N SER A 92 6.14 6.02 16.00
CA SER A 92 7.17 5.08 16.50
C SER A 92 8.57 5.70 16.52
N SER A 93 9.47 5.12 17.32
CA SER A 93 10.89 5.50 17.36
C SER A 93 11.62 5.32 16.02
N HIS A 94 11.14 4.42 15.16
CA HIS A 94 11.65 4.27 13.80
C HIS A 94 11.14 5.41 12.89
N ARG A 95 9.83 5.69 12.91
CA ARG A 95 9.22 6.77 12.10
C ARG A 95 9.76 8.15 12.45
N ALA A 96 10.15 8.37 13.72
CA ALA A 96 10.80 9.62 14.14
C ALA A 96 12.07 9.94 13.35
N LYS A 97 12.79 8.92 12.85
CA LYS A 97 14.06 9.04 12.13
C LYS A 97 13.91 9.13 10.61
N LEU A 98 12.70 8.93 10.07
CA LEU A 98 12.47 8.97 8.63
C LEU A 98 12.58 10.42 8.12
N SER A 99 13.10 10.54 6.90
CA SER A 99 13.12 11.80 6.16
C SER A 99 11.72 12.12 5.65
N GLU A 100 11.40 13.42 5.53
CA GLU A 100 10.11 13.87 4.99
C GLU A 100 9.96 13.57 3.50
N PHE A 101 11.08 13.46 2.78
CA PHE A 101 11.12 13.14 1.37
C PHE A 101 12.32 12.23 1.08
N GLU A 102 12.07 11.12 0.39
CA GLU A 102 13.12 10.20 -0.04
C GLU A 102 12.79 9.54 -1.39
N PRO A 103 13.81 9.20 -2.21
CA PRO A 103 13.59 8.44 -3.44
C PRO A 103 13.05 7.04 -3.15
N CYS A 104 11.95 6.66 -3.80
CA CYS A 104 11.42 5.31 -3.70
C CYS A 104 12.15 4.36 -4.65
N THR A 105 13.07 3.54 -4.12
CA THR A 105 13.88 2.60 -4.91
C THR A 105 13.15 1.29 -5.26
N ARG A 106 11.90 1.10 -4.83
CA ARG A 106 11.18 -0.19 -4.94
C ARG A 106 10.65 -0.51 -6.34
N LEU A 107 10.34 0.50 -7.15
CA LEU A 107 9.82 0.32 -8.51
C LEU A 107 10.96 0.12 -9.52
N THR A 108 11.80 -0.88 -9.31
CA THR A 108 12.95 -1.18 -10.17
C THR A 108 12.54 -1.95 -11.42
N ALA A 109 11.96 -1.22 -12.37
CA ALA A 109 12.11 -1.50 -13.79
C ALA A 109 12.42 -0.18 -14.50
N GLY A 110 13.71 0.19 -14.53
CA GLY A 110 14.24 1.27 -15.38
C GLY A 110 14.51 2.62 -14.72
N GLN A 111 14.76 2.71 -13.39
CA GLN A 111 15.00 4.00 -12.70
C GLN A 111 14.00 5.09 -13.13
N ARG A 112 12.70 4.85 -12.93
CA ARG A 112 11.69 5.88 -13.23
C ARG A 112 11.48 6.80 -12.05
#